data_AF-A0A0D8Y3I2-F1
#
_entry.id   AF-A0A0D8Y3I2-F1
#
_cell.length_a   1.000
_cell.length_b   1.000
_cell.length_c   1.000
_cell.angle_alpha   90.00
_cell.angle_beta   90.00
_cell.angle_gamma   90.00
#
_symmetry.space_group_name_H-M   'P 1'
#
loop_
_entity.id
_entity.type
_entity.pdbx_description
1 polymer ?
#
loop_
_entity_poly.entity_id
_entity_poly.type
_entity_poly.pdbx_seq_one_letter_code
_entity_poly.pdbx_strand_id
1 'polypeptide(L)'
;MAASVTATARLKKDYNKLLKEPVPYVRAAPLQENILEWHYIIFGAPNTPYEGGVYHGKLVFPNDFPFKPPSIYMITPSGRFQVNTRLCLSISDFHPDTWNPAWTVSTIITGLLSFMNDSAPTLGSITSSDAEKKVLARRSKAFNLKDRVFCSLFPDVVEEIRKELNEANTAEEATLKEEDDRLMSAAEPSSGLSSLVSNLIVIAGVVVLAFAVLQGLEAFDNIVLTMSFLRKYLLAAIVVCVVCTLMISYNCSCDIERGSIEVSQIQRTTAASVHVLPETFFLIAIMSSPNDSAVRAVVRDTWLRLTKKGPSVVQHIFPIGVKNMKYVFYCKSEIMRLHLEEENKIHGDIALMENLEEAYNNLAHKTLKTMEYAYQNFRFQYILKVDSDSFVRLGAIIKALKDIQHPRLYWGFLDGRAKPIRKGKWREADWVLCDRYLPYQLGGGYVLSYELVRYLAVNARLFKLYKNEDVSVGAWLAGLDIKYVHDPRFDTEWKSRGCNNEYLITHKKSTDDMRKLYNNLASLIRIVNLRVLCDKEFRIRDSYVYDWTALPSECCHRRNGTNIP
;
A
#
# COMPACT_ATOMS: atom_id res chain seq x y z
N MET A 1 6.32 20.45 -34.61
CA MET A 1 6.31 19.04 -34.18
C MET A 1 7.50 18.82 -33.26
N ALA A 2 7.30 18.42 -32.00
CA ALA A 2 8.39 18.11 -31.09
C ALA A 2 8.91 16.69 -31.40
N ALA A 3 10.23 16.50 -31.44
CA ALA A 3 10.85 15.20 -31.71
C ALA A 3 10.41 14.15 -30.67
N SER A 4 10.10 12.93 -31.13
CA SER A 4 9.77 11.80 -30.27
C SER A 4 10.97 11.45 -29.38
N VAL A 5 10.79 11.53 -28.05
CA VAL A 5 11.84 11.16 -27.09
C VAL A 5 11.92 9.64 -27.00
N THR A 6 13.08 9.07 -27.35
CA THR A 6 13.35 7.63 -27.19
C THR A 6 13.87 7.34 -25.78
N ALA A 7 13.65 6.12 -25.27
CA ALA A 7 14.14 5.66 -23.96
C ALA A 7 15.66 5.89 -23.81
N THR A 8 16.43 5.51 -24.82
CA THR A 8 17.88 5.70 -24.86
C THR A 8 18.29 7.17 -24.73
N ALA A 9 17.65 8.07 -25.49
CA ALA A 9 17.96 9.50 -25.41
C ALA A 9 17.62 10.07 -24.03
N ARG A 10 16.50 9.63 -23.45
CA ARG A 10 16.09 10.03 -22.10
C ARG A 10 17.06 9.52 -21.02
N LEU A 11 17.47 8.27 -21.08
CA LEU A 11 18.37 7.66 -20.09
C LEU A 11 19.78 8.26 -20.16
N LYS A 12 20.29 8.59 -21.36
CA LYS A 12 21.55 9.37 -21.50
C LYS A 12 21.46 10.72 -20.80
N LYS A 13 20.33 11.42 -20.93
CA LYS A 13 20.09 12.70 -20.26
C LYS A 13 20.02 12.53 -18.74
N ASP A 14 19.33 11.51 -18.25
CA ASP A 14 19.24 11.22 -16.82
C ASP A 14 20.60 10.83 -16.23
N TYR A 15 21.45 10.12 -16.97
CA TYR A 15 22.81 9.79 -16.56
C TYR A 15 23.69 11.03 -16.41
N ASN A 16 23.69 11.90 -17.43
CA ASN A 16 24.41 13.17 -17.36
C ASN A 16 23.92 14.06 -16.23
N LYS A 17 22.63 14.01 -15.90
CA LYS A 17 22.08 14.73 -14.75
C LYS A 17 22.58 14.13 -13.43
N LEU A 18 22.56 12.81 -13.29
CA LEU A 18 23.04 12.13 -12.09
C LEU A 18 24.52 12.37 -11.81
N LEU A 19 25.35 12.47 -12.86
CA LEU A 19 26.78 12.82 -12.73
C LEU A 19 26.99 14.26 -12.25
N LYS A 20 26.12 15.19 -12.65
CA LYS A 20 26.19 16.60 -12.23
C LYS A 20 25.58 16.83 -10.85
N GLU A 21 24.51 16.11 -10.53
CA GLU A 21 23.70 16.23 -9.32
C GLU A 21 23.57 14.85 -8.66
N PRO A 22 24.63 14.38 -7.96
CA PRO A 22 24.61 13.08 -7.31
C PRO A 22 23.61 13.05 -6.15
N VAL A 23 22.94 11.90 -5.97
CA VAL A 23 21.99 11.69 -4.88
C VAL A 23 22.75 11.23 -3.63
N PRO A 24 22.52 11.83 -2.44
CA PRO A 24 23.13 11.36 -1.20
C PRO A 24 22.82 9.89 -0.92
N TYR A 25 23.82 9.17 -0.40
CA TYR A 25 23.72 7.74 -0.08
C TYR A 25 23.43 6.81 -1.27
N VAL A 26 23.61 7.28 -2.51
CA VAL A 26 23.30 6.51 -3.72
C VAL A 26 24.41 6.65 -4.77
N ARG A 27 24.65 5.55 -5.50
CA ARG A 27 25.38 5.53 -6.77
C ARG A 27 24.57 4.76 -7.80
N ALA A 28 24.65 5.11 -9.07
CA ALA A 28 24.04 4.32 -10.14
C ALA A 28 24.74 4.52 -11.49
N ALA A 29 24.77 3.45 -12.29
CA ALA A 29 25.37 3.45 -13.61
C ALA A 29 24.62 2.47 -14.55
N PRO A 30 24.47 2.81 -15.85
CA PRO A 30 24.00 1.86 -16.86
C PRO A 30 25.04 0.78 -17.16
N LEU A 31 24.59 -0.40 -17.61
CA LEU A 31 25.48 -1.34 -18.28
C LEU A 31 26.00 -0.74 -19.59
N GLN A 32 27.28 -0.97 -19.89
CA GLN A 32 27.91 -0.46 -21.13
C GLN A 32 27.23 -1.01 -22.39
N GLU A 33 26.83 -2.29 -22.36
CA GLU A 33 26.22 -2.99 -23.47
C GLU A 33 24.70 -2.75 -23.57
N ASN A 34 24.05 -2.38 -22.46
CA ASN A 34 22.60 -2.20 -22.39
C ASN A 34 22.21 -1.04 -21.49
N ILE A 35 21.99 0.13 -22.08
CA ILE A 35 21.56 1.32 -21.35
C ILE A 35 20.15 1.19 -20.72
N LEU A 36 19.35 0.18 -21.10
CA LEU A 36 18.05 -0.08 -20.49
C LEU A 36 18.16 -0.87 -19.18
N GLU A 37 19.36 -1.34 -18.81
CA GLU A 37 19.61 -1.97 -17.52
C GLU A 37 20.64 -1.15 -16.75
N TRP A 38 20.24 -0.67 -15.59
CA TRP A 38 21.08 0.13 -14.70
C TRP A 38 21.25 -0.60 -13.39
N HIS A 39 22.46 -0.52 -12.85
CA HIS A 39 22.72 -0.95 -11.48
C HIS A 39 22.83 0.27 -10.57
N TYR A 40 22.45 0.08 -9.32
CA TYR A 40 22.58 1.08 -8.29
C TYR A 40 23.12 0.48 -6.99
N ILE A 41 23.68 1.35 -6.16
CA ILE A 41 24.10 1.08 -4.80
C ILE A 41 23.34 2.04 -3.88
N ILE A 42 22.79 1.50 -2.80
CA ILE A 42 22.31 2.26 -1.64
C ILE A 42 23.30 2.04 -0.50
N PHE A 43 23.81 3.13 0.06
CA PHE A 43 24.56 3.10 1.32
C PHE A 43 23.58 3.24 2.48
N GLY A 44 23.67 2.35 3.46
CA GLY A 44 22.80 2.37 4.62
C GLY A 44 22.92 3.67 5.40
N ALA A 45 21.80 4.38 5.58
CA ALA A 45 21.79 5.68 6.24
C ALA A 45 22.08 5.55 7.76
N PRO A 46 22.69 6.57 8.38
CA PRO A 46 22.91 6.59 9.83
C PRO A 46 21.61 6.48 10.64
N ASN A 47 21.69 5.89 11.82
CA ASN A 47 20.55 5.64 12.72
C ASN A 47 19.46 4.73 12.14
N THR A 48 19.83 3.85 11.20
CA THR A 48 18.92 2.85 10.65
C THR A 48 19.48 1.44 10.87
N PRO A 49 18.65 0.38 10.82
CA PRO A 49 19.16 -1.00 10.86
C PRO A 49 20.10 -1.37 9.71
N TYR A 50 20.18 -0.51 8.68
CA TYR A 50 20.98 -0.71 7.47
C TYR A 50 22.35 -0.03 7.54
N GLU A 51 22.60 0.79 8.56
CA GLU A 51 23.82 1.57 8.73
C GLU A 51 25.09 0.72 8.53
N GLY A 52 26.04 1.25 7.75
CA GLY A 52 27.27 0.55 7.37
C GLY A 52 27.12 -0.52 6.29
N GLY A 53 25.89 -0.81 5.84
CA GLY A 53 25.61 -1.72 4.73
C GLY A 53 25.74 -1.07 3.35
N VAL A 54 26.05 -1.90 2.34
CA VAL A 54 26.15 -1.52 0.93
C VAL A 54 25.21 -2.41 0.12
N TYR A 55 24.15 -1.86 -0.45
CA TYR A 55 23.07 -2.63 -1.07
C TYR A 55 23.01 -2.39 -2.57
N HIS A 56 23.44 -3.39 -3.33
CA HIS A 56 23.41 -3.43 -4.78
C HIS A 56 22.04 -3.90 -5.28
N GLY A 57 21.55 -3.25 -6.33
CA GLY A 57 20.32 -3.61 -7.01
C GLY A 57 20.34 -3.17 -8.48
N LYS A 58 19.22 -3.37 -9.17
CA LYS A 58 19.09 -2.99 -10.58
C LYS A 58 17.71 -2.46 -10.97
N LEU A 59 17.71 -1.61 -11.99
CA LEU A 59 16.55 -1.07 -12.70
C LEU A 59 16.55 -1.61 -14.12
N VAL A 60 15.41 -2.13 -14.57
CA VAL A 60 15.21 -2.60 -15.94
C VAL A 60 14.14 -1.73 -16.61
N PHE A 61 14.55 -0.92 -17.58
CA PHE A 61 13.70 0.04 -18.27
C PHE A 61 13.06 -0.58 -19.52
N PRO A 62 11.75 -0.36 -19.76
CA PRO A 62 11.11 -0.76 -21.00
C PRO A 62 11.51 0.16 -22.17
N ASN A 63 11.36 -0.33 -23.40
CA ASN A 63 11.60 0.47 -24.61
C ASN A 63 10.74 1.75 -24.69
N ASP A 64 9.57 1.74 -24.06
CA ASP A 64 8.65 2.88 -24.00
C ASP A 64 8.98 3.86 -22.86
N PHE A 65 10.09 3.70 -22.13
CA PHE A 65 10.53 4.67 -21.13
C PHE A 65 10.77 6.05 -21.80
N PRO A 66 10.36 7.18 -21.19
CA PRO A 66 9.83 7.35 -19.84
C PRO A 66 8.31 7.25 -19.72
N PHE A 67 7.58 6.77 -20.72
CA PHE A 67 6.11 6.68 -20.63
C PHE A 67 5.62 5.48 -19.83
N LYS A 68 6.47 4.46 -19.64
CA LYS A 68 6.27 3.35 -18.71
C LYS A 68 7.40 3.31 -17.66
N PRO A 69 7.14 2.84 -16.42
CA PRO A 69 8.15 2.77 -15.37
C PRO A 69 9.16 1.63 -15.60
N PRO A 70 10.32 1.63 -14.91
CA PRO A 70 11.18 0.46 -14.82
C PRO A 70 10.69 -0.58 -13.82
N SER A 71 11.14 -1.82 -14.01
CA SER A 71 11.16 -2.84 -12.96
C SER A 71 12.34 -2.57 -12.00
N ILE A 72 12.14 -2.79 -10.70
CA ILE A 72 13.15 -2.53 -9.65
C ILE A 72 13.48 -3.85 -8.92
N TYR A 73 14.75 -4.10 -8.63
CA TYR A 73 15.22 -5.33 -7.98
C TYR A 73 16.32 -5.05 -6.96
N MET A 74 16.29 -5.72 -5.81
CA MET A 74 17.41 -5.77 -4.88
C MET A 74 18.24 -7.04 -5.13
N ILE A 75 19.56 -6.93 -5.21
CA ILE A 75 20.46 -8.08 -5.40
C ILE A 75 21.09 -8.46 -4.06
N THR A 76 21.60 -7.48 -3.32
CA THR A 76 22.20 -7.72 -2.01
C THR A 76 21.13 -8.07 -0.96
N PRO A 77 21.30 -9.16 -0.19
CA PRO A 77 20.42 -9.48 0.92
C PRO A 77 20.35 -8.34 1.94
N SER A 78 19.15 -7.79 2.16
CA SER A 78 18.95 -6.60 3.01
C SER A 78 18.09 -6.85 4.25
N GLY A 79 17.34 -7.95 4.29
CA GLY A 79 16.30 -8.16 5.31
C GLY A 79 15.04 -7.31 5.09
N ARG A 80 15.03 -6.48 4.04
CA ARG A 80 13.88 -5.65 3.65
C ARG A 80 13.21 -6.13 2.37
N PHE A 81 14.03 -6.46 1.38
CA PHE A 81 13.57 -6.89 0.07
C PHE A 81 14.07 -8.30 -0.24
N GLN A 82 13.17 -9.12 -0.78
CA GLN A 82 13.51 -10.41 -1.37
C GLN A 82 14.43 -10.17 -2.56
N VAL A 83 15.56 -10.87 -2.56
CA VAL A 83 16.57 -10.72 -3.61
C VAL A 83 16.03 -11.18 -4.97
N ASN A 84 16.50 -10.52 -6.03
CA ASN A 84 16.19 -10.81 -7.43
C ASN A 84 14.68 -10.89 -7.75
N THR A 85 13.86 -10.26 -6.93
CA THR A 85 12.40 -10.23 -7.08
C THR A 85 11.97 -8.81 -7.45
N ARG A 86 11.00 -8.71 -8.36
CA ARG A 86 10.45 -7.41 -8.77
C ARG A 86 9.78 -6.72 -7.60
N LEU A 87 10.20 -5.51 -7.29
CA LEU A 87 9.68 -4.71 -6.18
C LEU A 87 8.50 -3.84 -6.63
N CYS A 88 7.39 -3.88 -5.90
CA CYS A 88 6.16 -3.14 -6.22
C CYS A 88 6.10 -1.80 -5.47
N LEU A 89 6.79 -0.80 -5.99
CA LEU A 89 6.78 0.55 -5.44
C LEU A 89 5.90 1.44 -6.31
N SER A 90 5.36 2.53 -5.77
CA SER A 90 4.55 3.52 -6.53
C SER A 90 5.29 4.12 -7.74
N ILE A 91 6.59 3.90 -7.83
CA ILE A 91 7.54 4.33 -8.87
C ILE A 91 7.99 3.19 -9.81
N SER A 92 7.48 1.97 -9.63
CA SER A 92 7.86 0.80 -10.44
C SER A 92 6.79 0.39 -11.44
N ASP A 93 7.15 -0.54 -12.32
CA ASP A 93 6.34 -1.01 -13.45
C ASP A 93 5.04 -1.72 -13.06
N PHE A 94 4.84 -2.01 -11.77
CA PHE A 94 3.57 -2.47 -11.23
C PHE A 94 2.51 -1.37 -11.15
N HIS A 95 2.89 -0.09 -11.19
CA HIS A 95 1.98 1.04 -11.06
C HIS A 95 2.10 2.03 -12.24
N PRO A 96 1.77 1.60 -13.47
CA PRO A 96 1.84 2.48 -14.65
C PRO A 96 0.88 3.68 -14.55
N ASP A 97 -0.18 3.59 -13.75
CA ASP A 97 -1.19 4.65 -13.61
C ASP A 97 -0.75 5.81 -12.69
N THR A 98 0.12 5.53 -11.71
CA THR A 98 0.71 6.53 -10.79
C THR A 98 2.05 7.04 -11.30
N TRP A 99 2.56 6.45 -12.37
CA TRP A 99 3.82 6.82 -12.98
C TRP A 99 3.80 8.23 -13.56
N ASN A 100 4.82 9.01 -13.23
CA ASN A 100 5.06 10.31 -13.86
C ASN A 100 6.25 10.21 -14.82
N PRO A 101 6.04 10.37 -16.14
CA PRO A 101 7.14 10.37 -17.12
C PRO A 101 8.22 11.43 -16.88
N ALA A 102 7.96 12.44 -16.05
CA ALA A 102 8.95 13.44 -15.67
C ALA A 102 9.95 12.96 -14.61
N TRP A 103 9.67 11.87 -13.89
CA TRP A 103 10.59 11.33 -12.88
C TRP A 103 11.89 10.84 -13.52
N THR A 104 13.01 11.22 -12.92
CA THR A 104 14.36 10.84 -13.37
C THR A 104 14.84 9.58 -12.66
N VAL A 105 15.88 8.93 -13.18
CA VAL A 105 16.57 7.83 -12.47
C VAL A 105 16.92 8.21 -11.03
N SER A 106 17.43 9.42 -10.80
CA SER A 106 17.70 9.97 -9.46
C SER A 106 16.44 9.91 -8.56
N THR A 107 15.30 10.34 -9.09
CA THR A 107 14.03 10.38 -8.34
C THR A 107 13.56 8.97 -7.97
N ILE A 108 13.72 8.01 -8.88
CA ILE A 108 13.35 6.60 -8.67
C ILE A 108 14.18 6.02 -7.52
N ILE A 109 15.51 6.21 -7.54
CA ILE A 109 16.38 5.62 -6.52
C ILE A 109 16.21 6.33 -5.16
N THR A 110 15.99 7.64 -5.15
CA THR A 110 15.61 8.36 -3.92
C THR A 110 14.31 7.81 -3.32
N GLY A 111 13.31 7.53 -4.15
CA GLY A 111 12.07 6.89 -3.71
C GLY A 111 12.31 5.50 -3.13
N LEU A 112 13.14 4.67 -3.77
CA LEU A 112 13.52 3.36 -3.26
C LEU A 112 14.25 3.44 -1.90
N LEU A 113 15.19 4.37 -1.75
CA LEU A 113 15.89 4.61 -0.49
C LEU A 113 14.91 4.97 0.64
N SER A 114 13.91 5.81 0.35
CA SER A 114 12.85 6.13 1.31
C SER A 114 12.06 4.87 1.72
N PHE A 115 11.70 4.02 0.75
CA PHE A 115 10.98 2.76 1.01
C PHE A 115 11.81 1.71 1.76
N MET A 116 13.13 1.74 1.59
CA MET A 116 14.05 0.83 2.28
C MET A 116 14.03 1.07 3.79
N ASN A 117 13.89 2.33 4.23
CA ASN A 117 13.83 2.71 5.63
C ASN A 117 12.40 2.66 6.23
N ASP A 118 11.39 2.33 5.42
CA ASP A 118 10.01 2.12 5.85
C ASP A 118 9.78 0.64 6.20
N SER A 119 8.80 0.36 7.06
CA SER A 119 8.33 -0.99 7.39
C SER A 119 7.09 -1.42 6.60
N ALA A 120 6.53 -0.54 5.74
CA ALA A 120 5.34 -0.85 4.95
C ALA A 120 5.52 -2.13 4.09
N PRO A 121 4.58 -3.10 4.14
CA PRO A 121 4.67 -4.29 3.30
C PRO A 121 4.43 -3.93 1.83
N THR A 122 5.27 -4.49 0.96
CA THR A 122 5.09 -4.44 -0.50
C THR A 122 5.46 -5.79 -1.14
N LEU A 123 5.05 -6.03 -2.39
CA LEU A 123 5.50 -7.20 -3.15
C LEU A 123 7.03 -7.15 -3.30
N GLY A 124 7.65 -8.28 -2.97
CA GLY A 124 9.11 -8.40 -2.92
C GLY A 124 9.70 -7.81 -1.63
N SER A 125 8.91 -7.37 -0.66
CA SER A 125 9.40 -7.13 0.71
C SER A 125 9.38 -8.41 1.54
N ILE A 126 10.26 -8.47 2.52
CA ILE A 126 10.34 -9.52 3.54
C ILE A 126 10.32 -8.88 4.92
N THR A 127 9.91 -9.66 5.93
CA THR A 127 9.93 -9.23 7.33
C THR A 127 11.12 -9.87 8.02
N SER A 128 11.97 -9.04 8.63
CA SER A 128 13.07 -9.50 9.49
C SER A 128 13.24 -8.54 10.67
N SER A 129 13.81 -9.03 11.76
CA SER A 129 14.19 -8.22 12.92
C SER A 129 15.31 -7.24 12.57
N ASP A 130 15.45 -6.16 13.35
CA ASP A 130 16.54 -5.20 13.16
C ASP A 130 17.91 -5.80 13.47
N ALA A 131 17.96 -6.81 14.34
CA ALA A 131 19.17 -7.59 14.58
C ALA A 131 19.63 -8.32 13.31
N GLU A 132 18.72 -8.98 12.60
CA GLU A 132 19.02 -9.65 11.33
C GLU A 132 19.45 -8.65 10.26
N LYS A 133 18.78 -7.49 10.15
CA LYS A 133 19.16 -6.43 9.19
C LYS A 133 20.59 -5.93 9.44
N LYS A 134 20.96 -5.72 10.70
CA LYS A 134 22.33 -5.32 11.09
C LYS A 134 23.36 -6.39 10.76
N VAL A 135 23.04 -7.68 10.93
CA VAL A 135 23.92 -8.78 10.50
C VAL A 135 24.10 -8.77 8.97
N LEU A 136 23.01 -8.58 8.22
CA LEU A 136 23.06 -8.49 6.75
C LEU A 136 23.82 -7.25 6.28
N ALA A 137 23.71 -6.12 6.97
CA ALA A 137 24.48 -4.90 6.70
C ALA A 137 25.99 -5.19 6.75
N ARG A 138 26.48 -5.85 7.81
CA ARG A 138 27.90 -6.23 7.91
C ARG A 138 28.36 -7.18 6.81
N ARG A 139 27.50 -8.12 6.40
CA ARG A 139 27.82 -9.13 5.37
C ARG A 139 27.71 -8.60 3.94
N SER A 140 27.02 -7.49 3.74
CA SER A 140 26.70 -6.93 2.42
C SER A 140 27.95 -6.62 1.58
N LYS A 141 28.98 -6.05 2.19
CA LYS A 141 30.26 -5.69 1.54
C LYS A 141 30.97 -6.90 0.93
N ALA A 142 31.18 -7.94 1.74
CA ALA A 142 31.80 -9.20 1.29
C ALA A 142 30.94 -9.95 0.26
N PHE A 143 29.61 -9.82 0.34
CA PHE A 143 28.70 -10.35 -0.67
C PHE A 143 28.90 -9.65 -2.02
N ASN A 144 28.92 -8.32 -2.04
CA ASN A 144 29.00 -7.54 -3.28
C ASN A 144 30.35 -7.71 -4.01
N LEU A 145 31.46 -7.93 -3.28
CA LEU A 145 32.77 -8.20 -3.88
C LEU A 145 32.80 -9.46 -4.75
N LYS A 146 31.83 -10.38 -4.59
CA LYS A 146 31.70 -11.59 -5.40
C LYS A 146 30.94 -11.35 -6.71
N ASP A 147 30.21 -10.23 -6.81
CA ASP A 147 29.44 -9.89 -8.00
C ASP A 147 30.33 -9.14 -9.01
N ARG A 148 30.52 -9.75 -10.18
CA ARG A 148 31.36 -9.18 -11.25
C ARG A 148 30.80 -7.87 -11.81
N VAL A 149 29.47 -7.73 -11.86
CA VAL A 149 28.81 -6.51 -12.36
C VAL A 149 28.94 -5.38 -11.36
N PHE A 150 28.81 -5.68 -10.06
CA PHE A 150 29.11 -4.72 -9.01
C PHE A 150 30.57 -4.24 -9.11
N CYS A 151 31.51 -5.19 -9.23
CA CYS A 151 32.92 -4.88 -9.26
C CYS A 151 33.36 -4.07 -10.50
N SER A 152 32.71 -4.29 -11.65
CA SER A 152 33.03 -3.56 -12.88
C SER A 152 32.43 -2.16 -12.92
N LEU A 153 31.21 -1.98 -12.39
CA LEU A 153 30.50 -0.69 -12.46
C LEU A 153 30.89 0.30 -11.35
N PHE A 154 31.36 -0.19 -10.21
CA PHE A 154 31.65 0.63 -9.02
C PHE A 154 33.05 0.36 -8.45
N PRO A 155 34.13 0.52 -9.24
CA PRO A 155 35.49 0.17 -8.82
C PRO A 155 36.00 1.00 -7.64
N ASP A 156 35.57 2.26 -7.53
CA ASP A 156 35.86 3.14 -6.39
C ASP A 156 35.32 2.56 -5.08
N VAL A 157 34.06 2.12 -5.09
CA VAL A 157 33.40 1.50 -3.92
C VAL A 157 34.05 0.15 -3.57
N VAL A 158 34.49 -0.61 -4.57
CA VAL A 158 35.22 -1.88 -4.35
C VAL A 158 36.52 -1.65 -3.58
N GLU A 159 37.30 -0.66 -4.00
CA GLU A 159 38.57 -0.34 -3.35
C GLU A 159 38.36 0.17 -1.92
N GLU A 160 37.35 1.01 -1.70
CA GLU A 160 36.94 1.42 -0.34
C GLU A 160 36.56 0.22 0.53
N ILE A 161 35.72 -0.69 0.03
CA ILE A 161 35.30 -1.89 0.76
C ILE A 161 36.50 -2.80 1.08
N ARG A 162 37.42 -3.01 0.12
CA ARG A 162 38.61 -3.84 0.33
C ARG A 162 39.52 -3.24 1.40
N LYS A 163 39.71 -1.92 1.38
CA LYS A 163 40.49 -1.22 2.40
C LYS A 163 39.87 -1.39 3.78
N GLU A 164 38.56 -1.14 3.92
CA GLU A 164 37.85 -1.30 5.20
C GLU A 164 37.92 -2.73 5.74
N LEU A 165 37.77 -3.74 4.87
CA LEU A 165 37.86 -5.15 5.28
C LEU A 165 39.29 -5.54 5.70
N ASN A 166 40.31 -5.03 5.00
CA ASN A 166 41.70 -5.29 5.36
C ASN A 166 42.07 -4.63 6.71
N GLU A 167 41.64 -3.38 6.93
CA GLU A 167 41.82 -2.67 8.21
C GLU A 167 41.09 -3.38 9.35
N ALA A 168 39.87 -3.86 9.12
CA ALA A 168 39.12 -4.64 10.10
C ALA A 168 39.80 -5.97 10.45
N ASN A 169 40.30 -6.70 9.45
CA ASN A 169 41.04 -7.95 9.67
C ASN A 169 42.36 -7.70 10.43
N THR A 170 43.08 -6.62 10.11
CA THR A 170 44.33 -6.27 10.80
C THR A 170 44.07 -5.84 12.24
N ALA A 171 42.96 -5.12 12.49
CA ALA A 171 42.53 -4.75 13.84
C ALA A 171 42.09 -5.98 14.65
N GLU A 172 41.36 -6.91 14.04
CA GLU A 172 40.96 -8.18 14.67
C GLU A 172 42.19 -9.05 15.01
N GLU A 173 43.15 -9.16 14.09
CA GLU A 173 44.44 -9.82 14.33
C GLU A 173 45.29 -9.13 15.40
N ALA A 174 45.24 -7.79 15.48
CA ALA A 174 45.94 -7.02 16.53
C ALA A 174 45.28 -7.20 17.90
N THR A 175 43.94 -7.23 17.98
CA THR A 175 43.22 -7.50 19.23
C THR A 175 43.42 -8.93 19.71
N LEU A 176 43.46 -9.90 18.79
CA LEU A 176 43.77 -11.29 19.11
C LEU A 176 45.23 -11.44 19.59
N LYS A 177 46.17 -10.68 19.00
CA LYS A 177 47.55 -10.60 19.50
C LYS A 177 47.65 -9.92 20.86
N GLU A 178 46.93 -8.84 21.11
CA GLU A 178 46.91 -8.19 22.44
C GLU A 178 46.26 -9.07 23.51
N GLU A 179 45.22 -9.84 23.16
CA GLU A 179 44.63 -10.84 24.07
C GLU A 179 45.60 -12.01 24.32
N ASP A 180 46.28 -12.51 23.30
CA ASP A 180 47.29 -13.56 23.42
C ASP A 180 48.51 -13.07 24.24
N ASP A 181 49.00 -11.86 23.98
CA ASP A 181 50.09 -11.22 24.74
C ASP A 181 49.71 -10.94 26.20
N ARG A 182 48.44 -10.57 26.48
CA ARG A 182 47.92 -10.43 27.86
C ARG A 182 47.79 -11.79 28.56
N LEU A 183 47.39 -12.83 27.84
CA LEU A 183 47.31 -14.21 28.34
C LEU A 183 48.71 -14.76 28.66
N MET A 184 49.71 -14.45 27.84
CA MET A 184 51.12 -14.83 28.06
C MET A 184 51.79 -14.00 29.16
N SER A 185 51.45 -12.71 29.29
CA SER A 185 51.92 -11.82 30.37
C SER A 185 51.34 -12.17 31.75
N ALA A 186 50.17 -12.82 31.81
CA ALA A 186 49.54 -13.23 33.06
C ALA A 186 50.06 -14.57 33.60
N ALA A 187 50.99 -15.22 32.88
CA ALA A 187 51.49 -16.55 33.20
C ALA A 187 52.97 -16.53 33.61
N GLU A 188 53.27 -16.07 34.83
CA GLU A 188 54.47 -16.50 35.57
C GLU A 188 54.22 -16.53 37.09
N PRO A 189 54.96 -17.38 37.86
CA PRO A 189 54.30 -18.47 38.55
C PRO A 189 54.18 -18.25 40.06
N SER A 190 52.98 -18.48 40.60
CA SER A 190 52.84 -18.80 42.03
C SER A 190 51.68 -19.74 42.30
N SER A 191 52.04 -20.97 42.67
CA SER A 191 51.34 -21.88 43.59
C SER A 191 49.82 -21.99 43.46
N GLY A 192 49.35 -23.01 42.74
CA GLY A 192 47.94 -23.39 42.76
C GLY A 192 47.62 -24.57 41.86
N LEU A 193 48.21 -25.74 42.14
CA LEU A 193 48.06 -27.01 41.41
C LEU A 193 46.64 -27.63 41.52
N SER A 194 45.58 -26.83 41.43
CA SER A 194 44.18 -27.28 41.39
C SER A 194 43.31 -26.56 40.34
N SER A 195 43.80 -25.47 39.74
CA SER A 195 43.06 -24.68 38.72
C SER A 195 43.38 -25.12 37.28
N LEU A 196 44.61 -25.56 37.00
CA LEU A 196 45.03 -26.02 35.67
C LEU A 196 44.30 -27.29 35.20
N VAL A 197 43.98 -28.20 36.12
CA VAL A 197 43.25 -29.44 35.79
C VAL A 197 41.79 -29.12 35.43
N SER A 198 41.17 -28.15 36.09
CA SER A 198 39.78 -27.76 35.83
C SER A 198 39.63 -27.05 34.48
N ASN A 199 40.58 -26.19 34.10
CA ASN A 199 40.55 -25.51 32.80
C ASN A 199 40.91 -26.44 31.64
N LEU A 200 41.82 -27.40 31.83
CA LEU A 200 42.09 -28.45 30.83
C LEU A 200 40.87 -29.36 30.62
N ILE A 201 40.10 -29.66 31.67
CA ILE A 201 38.86 -30.43 31.56
C ILE A 201 37.78 -29.64 30.82
N VAL A 202 37.66 -28.33 31.06
CA VAL A 202 36.68 -27.48 30.35
C VAL A 202 37.07 -27.27 28.89
N ILE A 203 38.34 -27.04 28.57
CA ILE A 203 38.82 -26.90 27.19
C ILE A 203 38.71 -28.24 26.45
N ALA A 204 39.08 -29.36 27.07
CA ALA A 204 38.84 -30.69 26.52
C ALA A 204 37.34 -30.95 26.32
N GLY A 205 36.50 -30.51 27.26
CA GLY A 205 35.04 -30.61 27.16
C GLY A 205 34.46 -29.79 26.01
N VAL A 206 34.96 -28.57 25.78
CA VAL A 206 34.53 -27.70 24.66
C VAL A 206 35.04 -28.22 23.32
N VAL A 207 36.27 -28.77 23.26
CA VAL A 207 36.80 -29.42 22.06
C VAL A 207 36.04 -30.71 21.75
N VAL A 208 35.70 -31.52 22.75
CA VAL A 208 34.86 -32.72 22.59
C VAL A 208 33.43 -32.35 22.17
N LEU A 209 32.85 -31.29 22.73
CA LEU A 209 31.54 -30.78 22.31
C LEU A 209 31.57 -30.21 20.88
N ALA A 210 32.62 -29.48 20.51
CA ALA A 210 32.80 -28.98 19.14
C ALA A 210 33.02 -30.13 18.16
N PHE A 211 33.77 -31.17 18.52
CA PHE A 211 33.96 -32.37 17.72
C PHE A 211 32.68 -33.21 17.62
N ALA A 212 31.87 -33.29 18.69
CA ALA A 212 30.57 -33.95 18.68
C ALA A 212 29.53 -33.18 17.85
N VAL A 213 29.57 -31.86 17.83
CA VAL A 213 28.73 -31.02 16.96
C VAL A 213 29.17 -31.09 15.50
N LEU A 214 30.49 -31.15 15.24
CA LEU A 214 31.04 -31.33 13.89
C LEU A 214 30.78 -32.73 13.33
N GLN A 215 30.89 -33.79 14.15
CA GLN A 215 30.47 -35.15 13.76
C GLN A 215 28.94 -35.32 13.72
N GLY A 216 28.19 -34.53 14.48
CA GLY A 216 26.73 -34.45 14.39
C GLY A 216 26.22 -33.82 13.09
N LEU A 217 27.03 -32.95 12.46
CA LEU A 217 26.72 -32.36 11.16
C LEU A 217 27.05 -33.30 9.98
N GLU A 218 27.97 -34.26 10.15
CA GLU A 218 28.16 -35.38 9.20
C GLU A 218 27.17 -36.55 9.43
N ALA A 219 26.53 -36.62 10.61
CA ALA A 219 25.44 -37.56 10.89
C ALA A 219 24.07 -37.13 10.33
N PHE A 220 23.93 -35.87 9.89
CA PHE A 220 22.70 -35.39 9.24
C PHE A 220 22.52 -35.94 7.82
N ASP A 221 23.59 -36.38 7.14
CA ASP A 221 23.49 -37.11 5.88
C ASP A 221 23.03 -38.57 6.07
N ASN A 222 23.16 -39.13 7.28
CA ASN A 222 22.65 -40.47 7.62
C ASN A 222 21.20 -40.47 8.15
N ILE A 223 20.61 -39.31 8.44
CA ILE A 223 19.17 -39.16 8.75
C ILE A 223 18.31 -39.20 7.47
N VAL A 224 18.89 -38.95 6.31
CA VAL A 224 18.24 -39.18 5.02
C VAL A 224 18.10 -40.69 4.73
N LEU A 225 18.94 -41.55 5.34
CA LEU A 225 18.80 -43.01 5.23
C LEU A 225 17.72 -43.60 6.15
N THR A 226 17.37 -42.96 7.27
CA THR A 226 16.28 -43.39 8.16
C THR A 226 14.89 -42.95 7.67
N MET A 227 14.81 -42.03 6.70
CA MET A 227 13.56 -41.81 5.95
C MET A 227 13.18 -43.00 5.03
N SER A 228 14.09 -43.95 4.79
CA SER A 228 13.74 -45.22 4.14
C SER A 228 12.89 -46.13 5.03
N PHE A 229 12.90 -45.90 6.34
CA PHE A 229 12.06 -46.61 7.31
C PHE A 229 10.63 -46.04 7.30
N LEU A 230 10.46 -44.72 7.20
CA LEU A 230 9.15 -44.09 7.00
C LEU A 230 8.51 -44.49 5.66
N ARG A 231 9.32 -44.73 4.62
CA ARG A 231 8.86 -45.20 3.30
C ARG A 231 8.18 -46.58 3.38
N LYS A 232 8.63 -47.47 4.28
CA LYS A 232 8.02 -48.80 4.48
C LYS A 232 6.67 -48.73 5.19
N TYR A 233 6.49 -47.81 6.14
CA TYR A 233 5.19 -47.58 6.80
C TYR A 233 4.23 -46.75 5.94
N LEU A 234 4.74 -45.87 5.07
CA LEU A 234 3.93 -45.15 4.08
C LEU A 234 3.40 -46.09 2.98
N LEU A 235 4.21 -47.06 2.52
CA LEU A 235 3.75 -48.11 1.59
C LEU A 235 2.71 -49.03 2.24
N ALA A 236 2.85 -49.38 3.52
CA ALA A 236 1.84 -50.16 4.25
C ALA A 236 0.53 -49.37 4.42
N ALA A 237 0.60 -48.06 4.71
CA ALA A 237 -0.57 -47.19 4.81
C ALA A 237 -1.28 -46.98 3.45
N ILE A 238 -0.52 -46.92 2.35
CA ILE A 238 -1.06 -46.87 0.99
C ILE A 238 -1.73 -48.19 0.62
N VAL A 239 -1.16 -49.35 0.98
CA VAL A 239 -1.80 -50.66 0.77
C VAL A 239 -3.09 -50.79 1.58
N VAL A 240 -3.13 -50.29 2.82
CA VAL A 240 -4.37 -50.23 3.63
C VAL A 240 -5.39 -49.28 3.01
N CYS A 241 -4.98 -48.11 2.50
CA CYS A 241 -5.89 -47.20 1.80
C CYS A 241 -6.41 -47.78 0.49
N VAL A 242 -5.57 -48.50 -0.29
CA VAL A 242 -5.98 -49.14 -1.55
C VAL A 242 -6.95 -50.29 -1.31
N VAL A 243 -6.73 -51.10 -0.26
CA VAL A 243 -7.66 -52.16 0.17
C VAL A 243 -8.97 -51.56 0.71
N CYS A 244 -8.93 -50.45 1.45
CA CYS A 244 -10.15 -49.74 1.88
C CYS A 244 -10.91 -49.10 0.71
N THR A 245 -10.22 -48.55 -0.31
CA THR A 245 -10.89 -48.02 -1.51
C THR A 245 -11.42 -49.11 -2.42
N LEU A 246 -10.76 -50.27 -2.51
CA LEU A 246 -11.25 -51.43 -3.27
C LEU A 246 -12.45 -52.11 -2.61
N MET A 247 -12.57 -52.03 -1.28
CA MET A 247 -13.75 -52.50 -0.52
C MET A 247 -14.93 -51.51 -0.56
N ILE A 248 -14.69 -50.23 -0.87
CA ILE A 248 -15.74 -49.22 -1.13
C ILE A 248 -16.22 -49.30 -2.59
N SER A 249 -15.40 -49.82 -3.53
CA SER A 249 -15.78 -49.97 -4.95
C SER A 249 -16.39 -51.32 -5.34
N TYR A 250 -16.55 -52.28 -4.42
CA TYR A 250 -17.09 -53.62 -4.72
C TYR A 250 -18.43 -53.98 -4.07
N ASN A 251 -19.12 -53.05 -3.40
CA ASN A 251 -20.49 -53.31 -2.92
C ASN A 251 -21.47 -52.19 -3.30
N CYS A 252 -22.26 -52.52 -4.33
CA CYS A 252 -23.52 -51.94 -4.78
C CYS A 252 -23.49 -50.72 -5.72
N SER A 253 -23.37 -51.06 -7.01
CA SER A 253 -24.31 -50.60 -8.04
C SER A 253 -25.77 -50.82 -7.62
N CYS A 254 -26.66 -49.89 -7.93
CA CYS A 254 -27.72 -50.11 -8.93
C CYS A 254 -28.61 -48.86 -9.16
N ASP A 255 -28.60 -48.45 -10.43
CA ASP A 255 -29.72 -48.07 -11.30
C ASP A 255 -30.58 -46.82 -11.07
N ILE A 256 -30.51 -45.99 -12.12
CA ILE A 256 -31.41 -44.92 -12.52
C ILE A 256 -32.52 -45.55 -13.38
N GLU A 257 -33.80 -45.30 -13.09
CA GLU A 257 -34.76 -44.68 -14.03
C GLU A 257 -36.22 -44.63 -13.52
N ARG A 258 -36.83 -43.46 -13.78
CA ARG A 258 -38.25 -43.17 -14.10
C ARG A 258 -39.35 -43.43 -13.07
N GLY A 259 -40.10 -42.35 -12.80
CA GLY A 259 -41.55 -42.37 -12.95
C GLY A 259 -42.37 -41.87 -11.75
N SER A 260 -43.21 -40.88 -12.05
CA SER A 260 -44.51 -40.56 -11.43
C SER A 260 -44.61 -39.94 -10.03
N ILE A 261 -45.45 -38.90 -10.04
CA ILE A 261 -46.00 -38.04 -9.01
C ILE A 261 -46.69 -38.81 -7.88
N GLU A 262 -46.48 -38.41 -6.61
CA GLU A 262 -47.60 -38.22 -5.66
C GLU A 262 -47.24 -37.32 -4.47
N VAL A 263 -48.26 -36.61 -4.01
CA VAL A 263 -48.28 -35.49 -3.08
C VAL A 263 -48.50 -35.98 -1.65
N SER A 264 -47.69 -35.54 -0.69
CA SER A 264 -48.20 -35.25 0.68
C SER A 264 -47.19 -34.49 1.54
N GLN A 265 -47.48 -33.20 1.74
CA GLN A 265 -47.37 -32.44 2.99
C GLN A 265 -46.27 -32.84 3.99
N ILE A 266 -45.17 -32.08 4.06
CA ILE A 266 -44.67 -31.55 5.36
C ILE A 266 -44.24 -30.09 5.15
N GLN A 267 -45.16 -29.22 5.53
CA GLN A 267 -44.99 -27.78 5.63
C GLN A 267 -44.21 -27.49 6.92
N ARG A 268 -42.95 -27.08 6.80
CA ARG A 268 -42.26 -26.30 7.83
C ARG A 268 -41.73 -25.03 7.19
N THR A 269 -42.62 -24.04 7.13
CA THR A 269 -42.29 -22.62 7.07
C THR A 269 -41.37 -22.28 8.25
N THR A 270 -40.08 -22.12 7.98
CA THR A 270 -39.21 -21.32 8.85
C THR A 270 -39.41 -19.86 8.47
N ALA A 271 -39.91 -19.08 9.43
CA ALA A 271 -40.01 -17.64 9.30
C ALA A 271 -38.63 -17.05 8.99
N ALA A 272 -38.51 -16.31 7.89
CA ALA A 272 -37.33 -15.53 7.58
C ALA A 272 -37.07 -14.57 8.76
N SER A 273 -35.86 -14.62 9.31
CA SER A 273 -35.41 -13.61 10.27
C SER A 273 -35.54 -12.24 9.60
N VAL A 274 -36.28 -11.33 10.22
CA VAL A 274 -36.33 -9.94 9.79
C VAL A 274 -34.91 -9.39 9.98
N HIS A 275 -34.17 -9.25 8.89
CA HIS A 275 -32.79 -8.74 8.93
C HIS A 275 -32.85 -7.25 9.23
N VAL A 276 -32.67 -6.86 10.49
CA VAL A 276 -32.61 -5.45 10.89
C VAL A 276 -31.24 -4.91 10.47
N LEU A 277 -31.24 -3.91 9.58
CA LEU A 277 -30.02 -3.27 9.12
C LEU A 277 -29.42 -2.37 10.22
N PRO A 278 -28.08 -2.30 10.36
CA PRO A 278 -27.42 -1.40 11.29
C PRO A 278 -27.79 0.07 11.00
N GLU A 279 -28.16 0.80 12.06
CA GLU A 279 -28.54 2.20 11.96
C GLU A 279 -27.37 3.13 12.36
N THR A 280 -27.14 4.19 11.59
CA THR A 280 -26.12 5.21 11.89
C THR A 280 -26.52 6.59 11.38
N PHE A 281 -26.25 7.66 12.13
CA PHE A 281 -26.51 9.01 11.62
C PHE A 281 -25.65 9.34 10.38
N PHE A 282 -24.36 8.99 10.42
CA PHE A 282 -23.38 9.38 9.43
C PHE A 282 -22.51 8.19 9.00
N LEU A 283 -22.74 7.69 7.79
CA LEU A 283 -21.93 6.65 7.18
C LEU A 283 -20.76 7.28 6.41
N ILE A 284 -19.58 6.68 6.47
CA ILE A 284 -18.39 7.16 5.75
C ILE A 284 -17.93 6.07 4.81
N ALA A 285 -17.95 6.33 3.51
CA ALA A 285 -17.38 5.45 2.49
C ALA A 285 -16.01 5.98 2.07
N ILE A 286 -14.94 5.33 2.54
CA ILE A 286 -13.57 5.66 2.19
C ILE A 286 -13.17 4.86 0.96
N MET A 287 -13.10 5.52 -0.19
CA MET A 287 -12.77 4.89 -1.47
C MET A 287 -11.31 4.42 -1.47
N SER A 288 -11.10 3.12 -1.23
CA SER A 288 -9.77 2.51 -1.12
C SER A 288 -9.57 1.39 -2.12
N SER A 289 -8.33 1.15 -2.54
CA SER A 289 -7.96 0.04 -3.42
C SER A 289 -7.55 -1.21 -2.61
N PRO A 290 -7.50 -2.41 -3.21
CA PRO A 290 -6.97 -3.62 -2.57
C PRO A 290 -5.60 -3.41 -1.91
N ASN A 291 -4.72 -2.65 -2.57
CA ASN A 291 -3.36 -2.38 -2.13
C ASN A 291 -3.26 -1.33 -1.01
N ASP A 292 -4.35 -0.65 -0.67
CA ASP A 292 -4.35 0.45 0.28
C ASP A 292 -4.36 0.00 1.75
N SER A 293 -3.96 -1.25 2.07
CA SER A 293 -4.04 -1.79 3.45
C SER A 293 -3.33 -0.90 4.48
N ALA A 294 -2.13 -0.39 4.15
CA ALA A 294 -1.40 0.55 5.01
C ALA A 294 -2.13 1.90 5.16
N VAL A 295 -2.76 2.40 4.09
CA VAL A 295 -3.53 3.64 4.13
C VAL A 295 -4.79 3.46 4.98
N ARG A 296 -5.52 2.34 4.82
CA ARG A 296 -6.67 1.99 5.67
C ARG A 296 -6.28 1.91 7.14
N ALA A 297 -5.16 1.26 7.46
CA ALA A 297 -4.63 1.20 8.82
C ALA A 297 -4.36 2.61 9.38
N VAL A 298 -3.71 3.49 8.61
CA VAL A 298 -3.47 4.88 9.02
C VAL A 298 -4.79 5.64 9.23
N VAL A 299 -5.76 5.49 8.32
CA VAL A 299 -7.09 6.10 8.44
C VAL A 299 -7.79 5.66 9.73
N ARG A 300 -7.78 4.35 10.03
CA ARG A 300 -8.28 3.76 11.29
C ARG A 300 -7.57 4.32 12.52
N ASP A 301 -6.25 4.49 12.44
CA ASP A 301 -5.42 4.93 13.57
C ASP A 301 -5.37 6.45 13.77
N THR A 302 -5.92 7.23 12.83
CA THR A 302 -5.85 8.69 12.84
C THR A 302 -7.24 9.31 12.90
N TRP A 303 -7.74 9.86 11.81
CA TRP A 303 -8.91 10.74 11.84
C TRP A 303 -10.22 10.01 12.19
N LEU A 304 -10.32 8.69 11.98
CA LEU A 304 -11.44 7.90 12.49
C LEU A 304 -11.49 7.91 14.04
N ARG A 305 -10.35 8.07 14.72
CA ARG A 305 -10.27 8.16 16.19
C ARG A 305 -10.59 9.54 16.76
N LEU A 306 -10.75 10.56 15.92
CA LEU A 306 -11.11 11.91 16.38
C LEU A 306 -12.52 11.98 16.97
N THR A 307 -13.36 10.97 16.70
CA THR A 307 -14.68 10.83 17.30
C THR A 307 -14.74 9.58 18.16
N LYS A 308 -15.22 9.73 19.40
CA LYS A 308 -15.54 8.62 20.30
C LYS A 308 -17.02 8.25 20.25
N LYS A 309 -17.75 8.75 19.26
CA LYS A 309 -19.19 8.48 19.10
C LYS A 309 -19.38 7.03 18.66
N GLY A 310 -20.40 6.37 19.20
CA GLY A 310 -20.70 4.98 18.87
C GLY A 310 -21.27 4.79 17.46
N PRO A 311 -21.51 3.52 17.05
CA PRO A 311 -21.95 3.14 15.70
C PRO A 311 -23.30 3.74 15.30
N SER A 312 -24.16 4.10 16.27
CA SER A 312 -25.42 4.80 16.00
C SER A 312 -25.22 6.23 15.47
N VAL A 313 -24.04 6.81 15.64
CA VAL A 313 -23.72 8.17 15.17
C VAL A 313 -22.83 8.14 13.95
N VAL A 314 -21.81 7.29 13.95
CA VAL A 314 -20.85 7.20 12.86
C VAL A 314 -20.42 5.77 12.63
N GLN A 315 -20.44 5.34 11.38
CA GLN A 315 -19.84 4.09 10.92
C GLN A 315 -19.05 4.37 9.65
N HIS A 316 -18.09 3.51 9.34
CA HIS A 316 -17.28 3.63 8.14
C HIS A 316 -17.18 2.29 7.42
N ILE A 317 -16.98 2.37 6.11
CA ILE A 317 -16.69 1.23 5.25
C ILE A 317 -15.58 1.59 4.26
N PHE A 318 -14.83 0.58 3.85
CA PHE A 318 -13.86 0.62 2.76
C PHE A 318 -14.41 -0.18 1.58
N PRO A 319 -15.02 0.46 0.57
CA PRO A 319 -15.58 -0.23 -0.59
C PRO A 319 -14.48 -0.70 -1.54
N ILE A 320 -14.48 -1.99 -1.90
CA ILE A 320 -13.44 -2.61 -2.75
C ILE A 320 -14.06 -3.60 -3.74
N GLY A 321 -13.76 -3.47 -5.04
CA GLY A 321 -14.19 -4.42 -6.07
C GLY A 321 -13.34 -5.69 -6.09
N VAL A 322 -13.99 -6.87 -6.15
CA VAL A 322 -13.30 -8.18 -6.13
C VAL A 322 -13.71 -9.13 -7.27
N LYS A 323 -14.47 -8.67 -8.27
CA LYS A 323 -15.05 -9.51 -9.34
C LYS A 323 -14.06 -10.43 -10.08
N ASN A 324 -12.87 -9.91 -10.37
CA ASN A 324 -11.82 -10.64 -11.10
C ASN A 324 -10.74 -11.19 -10.16
N MET A 325 -10.98 -11.19 -8.84
CA MET A 325 -10.07 -11.77 -7.84
C MET A 325 -10.52 -13.18 -7.46
N LYS A 326 -10.80 -14.03 -8.46
CA LYS A 326 -11.23 -15.40 -8.22
C LYS A 326 -10.03 -16.33 -8.00
N TYR A 327 -10.27 -17.36 -7.19
CA TYR A 327 -9.40 -18.51 -6.99
C TYR A 327 -9.16 -19.21 -8.33
N VAL A 328 -8.02 -18.95 -8.93
CA VAL A 328 -7.51 -19.71 -10.06
C VAL A 328 -6.14 -20.18 -9.63
N PHE A 329 -5.98 -21.49 -9.52
CA PHE A 329 -4.71 -22.15 -9.22
C PHE A 329 -3.61 -21.50 -10.08
N TYR A 330 -2.62 -20.90 -9.42
CA TYR A 330 -1.50 -20.13 -9.99
C TYR A 330 -1.77 -18.68 -10.47
N CYS A 331 -2.51 -17.85 -9.73
CA CYS A 331 -2.59 -16.41 -10.04
C CYS A 331 -2.47 -15.43 -8.85
N LYS A 332 -1.77 -14.30 -9.08
CA LYS A 332 -1.53 -13.14 -8.18
C LYS A 332 -2.78 -12.58 -7.48
N SER A 333 -3.97 -12.86 -8.03
CA SER A 333 -5.27 -12.41 -7.53
C SER A 333 -5.74 -13.14 -6.27
N GLU A 334 -5.35 -14.40 -6.07
CA GLU A 334 -5.79 -15.24 -4.94
C GLU A 334 -5.25 -14.70 -3.60
N ILE A 335 -3.96 -14.33 -3.58
CA ILE A 335 -3.30 -13.76 -2.40
C ILE A 335 -3.94 -12.42 -2.00
N MET A 336 -4.30 -11.57 -2.97
CA MET A 336 -4.89 -10.27 -2.68
C MET A 336 -6.27 -10.38 -2.04
N ARG A 337 -7.13 -11.28 -2.56
CA ARG A 337 -8.45 -11.51 -1.98
C ARG A 337 -8.34 -12.08 -0.57
N LEU A 338 -7.48 -13.06 -0.36
CA LEU A 338 -7.22 -13.63 0.97
C LEU A 338 -6.77 -12.58 1.98
N HIS A 339 -5.87 -11.67 1.60
CA HIS A 339 -5.44 -10.58 2.49
C HIS A 339 -6.60 -9.63 2.84
N LEU A 340 -7.45 -9.30 1.87
CA LEU A 340 -8.63 -8.47 2.11
C LEU A 340 -9.63 -9.16 3.03
N GLU A 341 -9.86 -10.46 2.84
CA GLU A 341 -10.76 -11.25 3.69
C GLU A 341 -10.23 -11.36 5.12
N GLU A 342 -8.93 -11.58 5.31
CA GLU A 342 -8.31 -11.60 6.65
C GLU A 342 -8.32 -10.21 7.30
N GLU A 343 -8.02 -9.14 6.56
CA GLU A 343 -8.15 -7.77 7.06
C GLU A 343 -9.60 -7.47 7.48
N ASN A 344 -10.57 -7.89 6.67
CA ASN A 344 -11.99 -7.69 6.98
C ASN A 344 -12.45 -8.56 8.15
N LYS A 345 -11.88 -9.74 8.34
CA LYS A 345 -12.18 -10.59 9.50
C LYS A 345 -11.72 -9.93 10.81
N ILE A 346 -10.62 -9.17 10.76
CA ILE A 346 -10.10 -8.44 11.92
C ILE A 346 -10.91 -7.15 12.17
N HIS A 347 -11.20 -6.37 11.13
CA HIS A 347 -11.74 -5.02 11.27
C HIS A 347 -13.25 -4.89 11.00
N GLY A 348 -13.83 -5.80 10.22
CA GLY A 348 -15.26 -5.82 9.89
C GLY A 348 -15.75 -4.61 9.10
N ASP A 349 -14.86 -3.85 8.48
CA ASP A 349 -15.15 -2.56 7.86
C ASP A 349 -14.88 -2.51 6.35
N ILE A 350 -14.62 -3.66 5.70
CA ILE A 350 -14.43 -3.74 4.25
C ILE A 350 -15.73 -4.19 3.58
N ALA A 351 -16.20 -3.37 2.64
CA ALA A 351 -17.34 -3.68 1.78
C ALA A 351 -16.85 -4.33 0.48
N LEU A 352 -16.75 -5.67 0.49
CA LEU A 352 -16.31 -6.46 -0.67
C LEU A 352 -17.43 -6.53 -1.74
N MET A 353 -17.15 -6.02 -2.93
CA MET A 353 -18.10 -5.95 -4.05
C MET A 353 -17.80 -7.00 -5.10
N GLU A 354 -18.48 -8.14 -5.00
CA GLU A 354 -18.28 -9.31 -5.87
C GLU A 354 -18.54 -9.04 -7.36
N ASN A 355 -19.36 -8.04 -7.67
CA ASN A 355 -19.74 -7.71 -9.05
C ASN A 355 -19.05 -6.47 -9.60
N LEU A 356 -18.00 -5.98 -8.93
CA LEU A 356 -17.22 -4.82 -9.34
C LEU A 356 -15.77 -5.21 -9.64
N GLU A 357 -15.28 -4.80 -10.81
CA GLU A 357 -13.87 -4.87 -11.16
C GLU A 357 -13.15 -3.61 -10.71
N GLU A 358 -12.06 -3.79 -9.96
CA GLU A 358 -11.25 -2.69 -9.48
C GLU A 358 -10.35 -2.15 -10.59
N ALA A 359 -10.63 -0.93 -11.03
CA ALA A 359 -9.80 -0.20 -11.99
C ALA A 359 -10.08 1.30 -11.89
N TYR A 360 -9.08 2.14 -12.17
CA TYR A 360 -9.24 3.60 -12.06
C TYR A 360 -10.33 4.13 -13.03
N ASN A 361 -10.40 3.57 -14.24
CA ASN A 361 -11.44 3.93 -15.21
C ASN A 361 -12.85 3.51 -14.78
N ASN A 362 -12.98 2.68 -13.74
CA ASN A 362 -14.26 2.23 -13.18
C ASN A 362 -14.64 2.98 -11.90
N LEU A 363 -13.98 4.08 -11.54
CA LEU A 363 -14.28 4.81 -10.30
C LEU A 363 -15.76 5.25 -10.22
N ALA A 364 -16.35 5.74 -11.31
CA ALA A 364 -17.78 6.07 -11.34
C ALA A 364 -18.66 4.86 -11.02
N HIS A 365 -18.36 3.70 -11.63
CA HIS A 365 -19.08 2.46 -11.34
C HIS A 365 -18.89 2.03 -9.89
N LYS A 366 -17.68 2.18 -9.34
CA LYS A 366 -17.38 1.91 -7.93
C LYS A 366 -18.16 2.80 -6.98
N THR A 367 -18.27 4.09 -7.26
CA THR A 367 -19.11 5.01 -6.47
C THR A 367 -20.57 4.57 -6.52
N LEU A 368 -21.11 4.27 -7.70
CA LEU A 368 -22.50 3.82 -7.82
C LEU A 368 -22.74 2.50 -7.05
N LYS A 369 -21.83 1.54 -7.16
CA LYS A 369 -21.87 0.28 -6.40
C LYS A 369 -21.74 0.49 -4.90
N THR A 370 -20.99 1.51 -4.48
CA THR A 370 -20.88 1.93 -3.08
C THR A 370 -22.22 2.45 -2.57
N MET A 371 -22.93 3.25 -3.37
CA MET A 371 -24.27 3.72 -3.02
C MET A 371 -25.28 2.57 -2.92
N GLU A 372 -25.25 1.62 -3.86
CA GLU A 372 -26.07 0.40 -3.81
C GLU A 372 -25.78 -0.42 -2.55
N TYR A 373 -24.49 -0.66 -2.25
CA TYR A 373 -24.08 -1.41 -1.06
C TYR A 373 -24.52 -0.72 0.23
N ALA A 374 -24.30 0.59 0.35
CA ALA A 374 -24.70 1.36 1.52
C ALA A 374 -26.21 1.30 1.74
N TYR A 375 -27.00 1.48 0.68
CA TYR A 375 -28.47 1.41 0.72
C TYR A 375 -28.98 0.01 1.15
N GLN A 376 -28.32 -1.06 0.71
CA GLN A 376 -28.71 -2.43 1.02
C GLN A 376 -28.31 -2.90 2.42
N ASN A 377 -27.23 -2.35 2.98
CA ASN A 377 -26.60 -2.88 4.19
C ASN A 377 -26.71 -1.96 5.41
N PHE A 378 -27.15 -0.70 5.26
CA PHE A 378 -27.21 0.26 6.35
C PHE A 378 -28.48 1.11 6.30
N ARG A 379 -28.98 1.49 7.48
CA ARG A 379 -29.91 2.61 7.63
C ARG A 379 -29.11 3.83 8.08
N PHE A 380 -29.10 4.90 7.28
CA PHE A 380 -28.36 6.10 7.64
C PHE A 380 -29.09 7.38 7.23
N GLN A 381 -28.65 8.53 7.76
CA GLN A 381 -29.18 9.83 7.35
C GLN A 381 -28.30 10.52 6.30
N TYR A 382 -26.98 10.44 6.45
CA TYR A 382 -26.01 11.01 5.52
C TYR A 382 -24.87 10.03 5.25
N ILE A 383 -24.34 10.06 4.03
CA ILE A 383 -23.10 9.37 3.67
C ILE A 383 -22.05 10.38 3.21
N LEU A 384 -20.83 10.26 3.70
CA LEU A 384 -19.66 10.93 3.14
C LEU A 384 -18.93 9.96 2.22
N LYS A 385 -18.85 10.26 0.93
CA LYS A 385 -17.84 9.66 0.05
C LYS A 385 -16.56 10.46 0.25
N VAL A 386 -15.45 9.78 0.51
CA VAL A 386 -14.15 10.42 0.71
C VAL A 386 -13.04 9.55 0.08
N ASP A 387 -12.04 10.18 -0.50
CA ASP A 387 -10.88 9.47 -1.07
C ASP A 387 -9.94 8.98 0.04
N SER A 388 -9.24 7.86 -0.18
CA SER A 388 -8.33 7.28 0.81
C SER A 388 -7.14 8.19 1.17
N ASP A 389 -6.80 9.16 0.32
CA ASP A 389 -5.75 10.18 0.54
C ASP A 389 -6.30 11.52 1.08
N SER A 390 -7.44 11.48 1.79
CA SER A 390 -8.05 12.64 2.45
C SER A 390 -8.11 12.51 3.97
N PHE A 391 -8.02 13.65 4.65
CA PHE A 391 -8.16 13.76 6.10
C PHE A 391 -9.44 14.49 6.47
N VAL A 392 -10.20 13.96 7.44
CA VAL A 392 -11.57 14.42 7.76
C VAL A 392 -11.70 14.82 9.23
N ARG A 393 -12.25 16.01 9.50
CA ARG A 393 -12.59 16.44 10.86
C ARG A 393 -14.02 16.06 11.24
N LEU A 394 -14.19 14.80 11.64
CA LEU A 394 -15.50 14.18 11.89
C LEU A 394 -16.42 14.97 12.81
N GLY A 395 -15.91 15.47 13.94
CA GLY A 395 -16.72 16.25 14.88
C GLY A 395 -17.29 17.54 14.27
N ALA A 396 -16.52 18.20 13.41
CA ALA A 396 -16.94 19.44 12.75
C ALA A 396 -17.99 19.16 11.65
N ILE A 397 -17.82 18.09 10.87
CA ILE A 397 -18.80 17.67 9.86
C ILE A 397 -20.11 17.24 10.52
N ILE A 398 -20.06 16.39 11.55
CA ILE A 398 -21.26 15.93 12.27
C ILE A 398 -22.03 17.11 12.85
N LYS A 399 -21.33 18.11 13.42
CA LYS A 399 -21.97 19.33 13.91
C LYS A 399 -22.67 20.07 12.77
N ALA A 400 -21.96 20.34 11.66
CA ALA A 400 -22.54 21.03 10.53
C ALA A 400 -23.73 20.29 9.89
N LEU A 401 -23.72 18.95 9.83
CA LEU A 401 -24.87 18.16 9.35
C LEU A 401 -26.11 18.32 10.25
N LYS A 402 -25.90 18.43 11.56
CA LYS A 402 -26.98 18.73 12.52
C LYS A 402 -27.48 20.16 12.42
N ASP A 403 -26.71 21.07 11.87
CA ASP A 403 -27.16 22.45 11.63
C ASP A 403 -27.89 22.55 10.28
N ILE A 404 -27.44 21.84 9.25
CA ILE A 404 -28.01 21.89 7.88
C ILE A 404 -29.34 21.14 7.78
N GLN A 405 -29.44 19.93 8.35
CA GLN A 405 -30.62 19.05 8.37
C GLN A 405 -31.51 19.12 7.11
N HIS A 406 -31.07 18.49 6.01
CA HIS A 406 -31.84 18.49 4.77
C HIS A 406 -31.96 17.08 4.16
N PRO A 407 -33.17 16.62 3.80
CA PRO A 407 -33.39 15.26 3.31
C PRO A 407 -32.81 15.01 1.91
N ARG A 408 -32.55 16.07 1.13
CA ARG A 408 -31.96 16.03 -0.22
C ARG A 408 -30.66 16.84 -0.30
N LEU A 409 -29.75 16.63 0.65
CA LEU A 409 -28.50 17.38 0.76
C LEU A 409 -27.43 16.84 -0.18
N TYR A 410 -26.79 17.73 -0.95
CA TYR A 410 -25.55 17.44 -1.68
C TYR A 410 -24.50 18.51 -1.36
N TRP A 411 -23.56 18.18 -0.47
CA TRP A 411 -22.66 19.14 0.17
C TRP A 411 -21.19 18.83 -0.13
N GLY A 412 -20.44 19.84 -0.56
CA GLY A 412 -19.01 19.72 -0.84
C GLY A 412 -18.44 20.98 -1.48
N PHE A 413 -17.39 20.84 -2.29
CA PHE A 413 -16.83 21.93 -3.06
C PHE A 413 -17.35 21.95 -4.52
N LEU A 414 -18.41 22.72 -4.76
CA LEU A 414 -19.19 22.68 -6.02
C LEU A 414 -18.50 23.42 -7.17
N ASP A 415 -18.44 22.81 -8.36
CA ASP A 415 -18.03 23.47 -9.61
C ASP A 415 -19.10 23.29 -10.71
N GLY A 416 -19.42 24.39 -11.39
CA GLY A 416 -20.37 24.44 -12.51
C GLY A 416 -19.74 24.79 -13.86
N ARG A 417 -18.41 24.98 -13.93
CA ARG A 417 -17.77 25.58 -15.11
C ARG A 417 -16.98 24.59 -15.94
N ALA A 418 -16.60 23.46 -15.37
CA ALA A 418 -15.68 22.53 -16.00
C ALA A 418 -16.19 22.06 -17.36
N LYS A 419 -15.28 21.95 -18.33
CA LYS A 419 -15.61 21.48 -19.69
C LYS A 419 -15.26 20.00 -19.86
N PRO A 420 -16.01 19.26 -20.67
CA PRO A 420 -15.68 17.89 -21.04
C PRO A 420 -14.27 17.77 -21.60
N ILE A 421 -13.47 16.90 -20.99
CA ILE A 421 -12.10 16.69 -21.45
C ILE A 421 -12.15 15.91 -22.77
N ARG A 422 -11.69 16.51 -23.86
CA ARG A 422 -11.79 15.90 -25.21
C ARG A 422 -10.53 15.15 -25.67
N LYS A 423 -9.43 15.22 -24.93
CA LYS A 423 -8.12 14.63 -25.31
C LYS A 423 -7.41 14.00 -24.10
N GLY A 424 -6.46 13.10 -24.38
CA GLY A 424 -5.62 12.47 -23.36
C GLY A 424 -6.31 11.34 -22.59
N LYS A 425 -5.64 10.86 -21.53
CA LYS A 425 -6.12 9.70 -20.75
C LYS A 425 -7.48 9.94 -20.09
N TRP A 426 -7.83 11.20 -19.83
CA TRP A 426 -9.10 11.60 -19.22
C TRP A 426 -10.19 11.98 -20.23
N ARG A 427 -10.00 11.62 -21.51
CA ARG A 427 -10.98 11.91 -22.55
C ARG A 427 -12.34 11.31 -22.22
N GLU A 428 -13.35 12.16 -22.18
CA GLU A 428 -14.77 11.86 -21.99
C GLU A 428 -15.48 11.98 -23.36
N ALA A 429 -15.28 10.98 -24.21
CA ALA A 429 -15.78 11.02 -25.59
C ALA A 429 -17.32 10.98 -25.65
N ASP A 430 -17.95 10.28 -24.71
CA ASP A 430 -19.39 9.99 -24.72
C ASP A 430 -20.23 11.05 -23.99
N TRP A 431 -19.61 12.14 -23.54
CA TRP A 431 -20.31 13.29 -22.96
C TRP A 431 -20.98 14.11 -24.06
N VAL A 432 -22.32 14.04 -24.07
CA VAL A 432 -23.21 14.70 -25.04
C VAL A 432 -24.36 15.48 -24.38
N LEU A 433 -24.39 15.55 -23.05
CA LEU A 433 -25.48 16.25 -22.34
C LEU A 433 -25.44 17.77 -22.54
N CYS A 434 -24.24 18.33 -22.59
CA CYS A 434 -24.03 19.78 -22.66
C CYS A 434 -22.59 20.09 -23.15
N ASP A 435 -22.31 21.34 -23.49
CA ASP A 435 -20.96 21.84 -23.80
C ASP A 435 -20.07 21.92 -22.54
N ARG A 436 -20.68 21.89 -21.36
CA ARG A 436 -20.05 21.84 -20.04
C ARG A 436 -20.46 20.59 -19.26
N TYR A 437 -19.73 20.29 -18.20
CA TYR A 437 -20.21 19.36 -17.18
C TYR A 437 -21.34 20.01 -16.38
N LEU A 438 -22.32 19.22 -15.97
CA LEU A 438 -23.39 19.67 -15.06
C LEU A 438 -22.81 19.88 -13.66
N PRO A 439 -23.35 20.79 -12.83
CA PRO A 439 -22.80 21.10 -11.52
C PRO A 439 -22.56 19.88 -10.63
N TYR A 440 -21.36 19.77 -10.08
CA TYR A 440 -20.92 18.60 -9.32
C TYR A 440 -19.94 18.97 -8.21
N GLN A 441 -19.92 18.19 -7.12
CA GLN A 441 -19.00 18.40 -6.00
C GLN A 441 -17.63 17.79 -6.35
N LEU A 442 -16.55 18.54 -6.14
CA LEU A 442 -15.20 18.16 -6.58
C LEU A 442 -14.47 17.22 -5.60
N GLY A 443 -13.88 16.15 -6.14
CA GLY A 443 -12.69 15.45 -5.68
C GLY A 443 -12.79 14.72 -4.34
N GLY A 444 -11.83 15.03 -3.46
CA GLY A 444 -11.47 14.25 -2.26
C GLY A 444 -12.56 13.99 -1.23
N GLY A 445 -13.75 14.57 -1.37
CA GLY A 445 -14.94 14.10 -0.66
C GLY A 445 -16.16 15.02 -0.75
N TYR A 446 -17.33 14.42 -0.59
CA TYR A 446 -18.63 15.10 -0.59
C TYR A 446 -19.69 14.29 0.19
N VAL A 447 -20.69 14.98 0.72
CA VAL A 447 -21.79 14.39 1.50
C VAL A 447 -23.07 14.32 0.70
N LEU A 448 -23.76 13.19 0.77
CA LEU A 448 -25.10 12.95 0.25
C LEU A 448 -26.05 12.56 1.38
N SER A 449 -27.29 13.03 1.34
CA SER A 449 -28.35 12.52 2.21
C SER A 449 -28.88 11.17 1.74
N TYR A 450 -29.52 10.43 2.65
CA TYR A 450 -30.11 9.12 2.39
C TYR A 450 -31.04 9.10 1.17
N GLU A 451 -31.93 10.09 0.99
CA GLU A 451 -32.85 10.09 -0.15
C GLU A 451 -32.13 10.16 -1.50
N LEU A 452 -31.01 10.89 -1.57
CA LEU A 452 -30.21 10.93 -2.80
C LEU A 452 -29.50 9.60 -3.04
N VAL A 453 -28.97 8.97 -1.99
CA VAL A 453 -28.35 7.65 -2.10
C VAL A 453 -29.37 6.59 -2.51
N ARG A 454 -30.58 6.62 -1.93
CA ARG A 454 -31.70 5.75 -2.32
C ARG A 454 -32.05 5.93 -3.79
N TYR A 455 -32.15 7.17 -4.27
CA TYR A 455 -32.39 7.45 -5.68
C TYR A 455 -31.29 6.85 -6.56
N LEU A 456 -30.01 7.04 -6.20
CA LEU A 456 -28.89 6.48 -6.94
C LEU A 456 -28.90 4.94 -6.95
N ALA A 457 -29.14 4.32 -5.80
CA ALA A 457 -29.16 2.86 -5.68
C ALA A 457 -30.32 2.23 -6.47
N VAL A 458 -31.54 2.75 -6.33
CA VAL A 458 -32.74 2.21 -7.00
C VAL A 458 -32.66 2.37 -8.51
N ASN A 459 -32.05 3.46 -9.00
CA ASN A 459 -31.97 3.77 -10.42
C ASN A 459 -30.62 3.42 -11.04
N ALA A 460 -29.74 2.70 -10.34
CA ALA A 460 -28.36 2.43 -10.76
C ALA A 460 -28.24 1.94 -12.20
N ARG A 461 -29.14 1.04 -12.62
CA ARG A 461 -29.17 0.47 -13.98
C ARG A 461 -29.51 1.45 -15.11
N LEU A 462 -30.11 2.60 -14.78
CA LEU A 462 -30.56 3.61 -15.75
C LEU A 462 -29.47 4.63 -16.05
N PHE A 463 -28.47 4.76 -15.19
CA PHE A 463 -27.47 5.80 -15.30
C PHE A 463 -26.41 5.49 -16.36
N LYS A 464 -26.08 6.51 -17.14
CA LYS A 464 -24.88 6.48 -17.98
C LYS A 464 -23.64 6.66 -17.12
N LEU A 465 -22.70 5.74 -17.20
CA LEU A 465 -21.40 5.88 -16.54
C LEU A 465 -20.51 6.82 -17.37
N TYR A 466 -19.95 7.84 -16.72
CA TYR A 466 -18.87 8.65 -17.29
C TYR A 466 -17.55 8.27 -16.63
N LYS A 467 -16.43 8.58 -17.27
CA LYS A 467 -15.09 8.25 -16.78
C LYS A 467 -14.74 9.04 -15.52
N ASN A 468 -15.12 10.32 -15.47
CA ASN A 468 -14.97 11.12 -14.26
C ASN A 468 -16.11 10.81 -13.27
N GLU A 469 -15.72 10.33 -12.09
CA GLU A 469 -16.63 9.89 -11.03
C GLU A 469 -17.44 11.04 -10.42
N ASP A 470 -16.79 12.13 -10.03
CA ASP A 470 -17.47 13.30 -9.46
C ASP A 470 -18.50 13.89 -10.43
N VAL A 471 -18.11 14.01 -11.70
CA VAL A 471 -18.98 14.46 -12.80
C VAL A 471 -20.17 13.52 -12.97
N SER A 472 -19.96 12.22 -12.83
CA SER A 472 -21.02 11.23 -12.97
C SER A 472 -22.10 11.43 -11.91
N VAL A 473 -21.71 11.63 -10.64
CA VAL A 473 -22.67 11.89 -9.56
C VAL A 473 -23.46 13.17 -9.80
N GLY A 474 -22.80 14.25 -10.22
CA GLY A 474 -23.49 15.50 -10.59
C GLY A 474 -24.49 15.30 -11.74
N ALA A 475 -24.12 14.52 -12.76
CA ALA A 475 -25.00 14.23 -13.89
C ALA A 475 -26.20 13.35 -13.52
N TRP A 476 -26.01 12.34 -12.66
CA TRP A 476 -27.09 11.44 -12.22
C TRP A 476 -28.11 12.14 -11.32
N LEU A 477 -27.67 13.14 -10.59
CA LEU A 477 -28.48 13.93 -9.68
C LEU A 477 -29.07 15.19 -10.34
N ALA A 478 -28.65 15.52 -11.55
CA ALA A 478 -29.12 16.70 -12.25
C ALA A 478 -30.63 16.62 -12.56
N GLY A 479 -31.32 17.75 -12.38
CA GLY A 479 -32.77 17.86 -12.59
C GLY A 479 -33.62 17.46 -11.38
N LEU A 480 -33.01 16.96 -10.30
CA LEU A 480 -33.69 16.75 -9.03
C LEU A 480 -33.72 18.04 -8.19
N ASP A 481 -34.74 18.18 -7.34
CA ASP A 481 -34.82 19.25 -6.34
C ASP A 481 -33.84 19.00 -5.19
N ILE A 482 -32.58 19.39 -5.39
CA ILE A 482 -31.46 19.15 -4.48
C ILE A 482 -31.07 20.42 -3.75
N LYS A 483 -30.83 20.30 -2.45
CA LYS A 483 -30.13 21.33 -1.69
C LYS A 483 -28.63 21.17 -1.91
N TYR A 484 -28.12 21.84 -2.92
CA TYR A 484 -26.69 21.99 -3.07
C TYR A 484 -26.14 22.92 -1.99
N VAL A 485 -25.02 22.52 -1.38
CA VAL A 485 -24.25 23.37 -0.48
C VAL A 485 -22.82 23.39 -0.99
N HIS A 486 -22.36 24.58 -1.38
CA HIS A 486 -20.96 24.85 -1.67
C HIS A 486 -20.25 25.29 -0.40
N ASP A 487 -19.13 24.64 -0.06
CA ASP A 487 -18.40 24.93 1.16
C ASP A 487 -16.88 24.98 0.91
N PRO A 488 -16.27 26.19 0.95
CA PRO A 488 -14.83 26.39 0.81
C PRO A 488 -13.97 25.68 1.85
N ARG A 489 -14.56 25.11 2.91
CA ARG A 489 -13.84 24.29 3.89
C ARG A 489 -13.55 22.88 3.40
N PHE A 490 -14.09 22.48 2.24
CA PHE A 490 -13.73 21.25 1.54
C PHE A 490 -12.55 21.55 0.61
N ASP A 491 -11.32 21.36 1.11
CA ASP A 491 -10.10 21.45 0.30
C ASP A 491 -9.90 20.16 -0.49
N THR A 492 -10.79 19.94 -1.46
CA THR A 492 -10.98 18.65 -2.15
C THR A 492 -10.63 18.70 -3.64
N GLU A 493 -10.31 19.88 -4.17
CA GLU A 493 -9.80 20.04 -5.53
C GLU A 493 -8.52 19.22 -5.77
N TRP A 494 -8.12 19.06 -7.04
CA TRP A 494 -6.95 18.27 -7.45
C TRP A 494 -5.60 18.79 -6.89
N LYS A 495 -5.54 20.08 -6.52
CA LYS A 495 -4.43 20.72 -5.82
C LYS A 495 -4.95 21.29 -4.51
N SER A 496 -4.27 21.00 -3.41
CA SER A 496 -4.61 21.63 -2.12
C SER A 496 -4.48 23.15 -2.20
N ARG A 497 -5.34 23.86 -1.46
CA ARG A 497 -5.29 25.32 -1.28
C ARG A 497 -4.33 25.75 -0.17
N GLY A 498 -3.70 24.81 0.53
CA GLY A 498 -2.80 25.04 1.65
C GLY A 498 -3.34 24.39 2.92
N CYS A 499 -3.10 25.00 4.08
CA CYS A 499 -3.60 24.52 5.36
C CYS A 499 -4.35 25.64 6.08
N ASN A 500 -5.59 25.37 6.46
CA ASN A 500 -6.44 26.29 7.22
C ASN A 500 -7.21 25.52 8.30
N ASN A 501 -7.31 26.08 9.50
CA ASN A 501 -7.91 25.40 10.67
C ASN A 501 -9.43 25.28 10.60
N GLU A 502 -10.08 25.89 9.62
CA GLU A 502 -11.52 25.73 9.37
C GLU A 502 -11.82 24.62 8.38
N TYR A 503 -10.81 24.09 7.67
CA TYR A 503 -11.02 23.00 6.72
C TYR A 503 -11.68 21.80 7.39
N LEU A 504 -12.69 21.24 6.73
CA LEU A 504 -13.45 20.07 7.15
C LEU A 504 -12.86 18.80 6.54
N ILE A 505 -12.44 18.89 5.28
CA ILE A 505 -11.75 17.85 4.52
C ILE A 505 -10.52 18.48 3.87
N THR A 506 -9.38 17.82 4.01
CA THR A 506 -8.15 18.17 3.27
C THR A 506 -7.66 16.99 2.47
N HIS A 507 -7.65 17.14 1.15
CA HIS A 507 -7.29 16.10 0.19
C HIS A 507 -5.78 16.11 -0.12
N LYS A 508 -5.29 15.06 -0.78
CA LYS A 508 -3.88 14.86 -1.16
C LYS A 508 -2.96 14.87 0.05
N LYS A 509 -3.27 13.99 1.00
CA LYS A 509 -2.49 13.79 2.22
C LYS A 509 -1.80 12.44 2.16
N SER A 510 -0.50 12.44 2.40
CA SER A 510 0.24 11.21 2.66
C SER A 510 -0.17 10.64 4.02
N THR A 511 0.21 9.39 4.28
CA THR A 511 0.01 8.74 5.57
C THR A 511 0.68 9.53 6.71
N ASP A 512 1.86 10.10 6.47
CA ASP A 512 2.57 10.95 7.43
C ASP A 512 1.83 12.27 7.67
N ASP A 513 1.28 12.88 6.62
CA ASP A 513 0.48 14.08 6.77
C ASP A 513 -0.76 13.81 7.62
N MET A 514 -1.45 12.68 7.40
CA MET A 514 -2.60 12.29 8.22
C MET A 514 -2.21 12.10 9.69
N ARG A 515 -1.08 11.45 9.97
CA ARG A 515 -0.57 11.29 11.34
C ARG A 515 -0.26 12.65 11.98
N LYS A 516 0.39 13.56 11.25
CA LYS A 516 0.69 14.93 11.73
C LYS A 516 -0.59 15.71 12.04
N LEU A 517 -1.53 15.77 11.10
CA LEU A 517 -2.81 16.46 11.29
C LEU A 517 -3.62 15.88 12.46
N TYR A 518 -3.62 14.55 12.61
CA TYR A 518 -4.24 13.89 13.75
C TYR A 518 -3.57 14.26 15.07
N ASN A 519 -2.24 14.20 15.15
CA ASN A 519 -1.50 14.55 16.36
C ASN A 519 -1.74 16.01 16.78
N ASN A 520 -1.83 16.92 15.82
CA ASN A 520 -2.15 18.33 16.09
C ASN A 520 -3.53 18.52 16.72
N LEU A 521 -4.51 17.71 16.31
CA LEU A 521 -5.87 17.73 16.85
C LEU A 521 -6.05 16.89 18.12
N ALA A 522 -5.26 15.83 18.28
CA ALA A 522 -5.39 14.84 19.34
C ALA A 522 -4.53 15.16 20.57
N SER A 523 -3.44 15.93 20.43
CA SER A 523 -2.53 16.26 21.53
C SER A 523 -3.28 16.97 22.67
N LEU A 524 -3.19 16.39 23.86
CA LEU A 524 -3.61 16.98 25.13
C LEU A 524 -2.50 17.86 25.75
N ILE A 525 -1.30 17.86 25.17
CA ILE A 525 -0.10 18.47 25.74
C ILE A 525 0.36 19.61 24.84
N ARG A 526 -0.27 20.78 24.97
CA ARG A 526 0.38 22.07 24.71
C ARG A 526 -0.12 23.06 25.75
N ILE A 527 0.79 23.91 26.21
CA ILE A 527 0.65 24.98 27.21
C ILE A 527 -0.45 26.01 26.84
N VAL A 528 -1.08 25.84 25.68
CA VAL A 528 -2.23 26.60 25.20
C VAL A 528 -3.27 25.58 24.71
N ASN A 529 -4.47 25.57 25.29
CA ASN A 529 -5.59 24.64 25.05
C ASN A 529 -6.17 24.62 23.61
N LEU A 530 -5.44 25.05 22.57
CA LEU A 530 -5.94 25.13 21.20
C LEU A 530 -5.59 23.88 20.37
N ARG A 531 -6.62 23.05 20.12
CA ARG A 531 -6.58 21.95 19.14
C ARG A 531 -6.76 22.53 17.74
N VAL A 532 -5.67 22.66 17.00
CA VAL A 532 -5.64 23.21 15.64
C VAL A 532 -5.27 22.13 14.63
N LEU A 533 -5.75 22.27 13.40
CA LEU A 533 -5.43 21.34 12.30
C LEU A 533 -3.99 21.60 11.80
N CYS A 534 -3.64 22.86 11.65
CA CYS A 534 -2.38 23.36 11.10
C CYS A 534 -1.57 24.03 12.21
N ASP A 535 -0.29 23.65 12.38
CA ASP A 535 0.62 24.37 13.28
C ASP A 535 0.79 25.83 12.85
N LYS A 536 0.80 26.05 11.54
CA LYS A 536 0.77 27.38 10.91
C LYS A 536 -0.14 27.31 9.69
N GLU A 537 -1.12 28.21 9.62
CA GLU A 537 -1.95 28.35 8.43
C GLU A 537 -1.15 28.97 7.28
N PHE A 538 -1.41 28.47 6.08
CA PHE A 538 -0.83 29.04 4.86
C PHE A 538 -1.76 28.77 3.68
N ARG A 539 -1.72 29.67 2.70
CA ARG A 539 -2.55 29.60 1.49
C ARG A 539 -1.64 29.53 0.27
N ILE A 540 -1.82 28.50 -0.55
CA ILE A 540 -1.12 28.33 -1.83
C ILE A 540 -1.91 29.01 -2.95
N ARG A 541 -3.25 28.97 -2.87
CA ARG A 541 -4.15 29.57 -3.86
C ARG A 541 -5.49 29.93 -3.24
N ASP A 542 -6.20 30.85 -3.88
CA ASP A 542 -7.52 31.31 -3.41
C ASP A 542 -8.61 30.25 -3.61
N SER A 543 -9.59 30.26 -2.71
CA SER A 543 -10.87 29.60 -2.94
C SER A 543 -11.83 30.53 -3.70
N TYR A 544 -13.03 30.05 -4.01
CA TYR A 544 -14.15 30.86 -4.47
C TYR A 544 -15.38 30.54 -3.61
N VAL A 545 -16.43 31.37 -3.73
CA VAL A 545 -17.76 31.11 -3.20
C VAL A 545 -18.67 30.97 -4.42
N TYR A 546 -19.46 29.90 -4.48
CA TYR A 546 -20.40 29.68 -5.56
C TYR A 546 -21.51 30.75 -5.55
N ASP A 547 -21.61 31.51 -6.63
CA ASP A 547 -22.67 32.48 -6.88
C ASP A 547 -23.92 31.78 -7.43
N TRP A 548 -24.95 31.73 -6.61
CA TRP A 548 -26.24 31.12 -6.93
C TRP A 548 -27.14 32.00 -7.82
N THR A 549 -26.76 33.27 -8.03
CA THR A 549 -27.50 34.20 -8.90
C THR A 549 -27.01 34.16 -10.35
N ALA A 550 -25.81 33.61 -10.58
CA ALA A 550 -25.21 33.46 -11.89
C ALA A 550 -25.47 32.06 -12.49
N LEU A 551 -25.25 31.93 -13.80
CA LEU A 551 -25.25 30.63 -14.45
C LEU A 551 -24.10 29.76 -13.92
N PRO A 552 -24.19 28.42 -13.94
CA PRO A 552 -23.10 27.54 -13.52
C PRO A 552 -21.74 27.83 -14.18
N SER A 553 -21.75 28.30 -15.43
CA SER A 553 -20.53 28.69 -16.15
C SER A 553 -19.83 29.94 -15.60
N GLU A 554 -20.52 30.71 -14.77
CA GLU A 554 -20.13 32.02 -14.23
C GLU A 554 -20.14 32.03 -12.69
N CYS A 555 -20.48 30.90 -12.05
CA CYS A 555 -20.68 30.81 -10.60
C CYS A 555 -19.46 31.14 -9.73
N CYS A 556 -18.24 31.00 -10.25
CA CYS A 556 -17.13 30.58 -9.40
C CYS A 556 -15.85 31.40 -9.65
N HIS A 557 -15.96 32.72 -9.63
CA HIS A 557 -14.82 33.63 -9.82
C HIS A 557 -13.95 33.73 -8.55
N ARG A 558 -12.61 33.64 -8.70
CA ARG A 558 -11.67 33.94 -7.61
C ARG A 558 -11.50 35.46 -7.50
N ARG A 559 -11.50 36.00 -6.28
CA ARG A 559 -11.41 37.45 -5.99
C ARG A 559 -10.21 38.17 -6.63
N ASN A 560 -9.13 37.45 -6.96
CA ASN A 560 -7.93 38.02 -7.59
C ASN A 560 -7.94 37.98 -9.13
N GLY A 561 -9.07 37.67 -9.78
CA GLY A 561 -9.17 37.65 -11.25
C GLY A 561 -8.32 36.58 -11.95
N THR A 562 -7.64 35.71 -11.18
CA THR A 562 -6.88 34.60 -11.76
C THR A 562 -7.85 33.59 -12.36
N ASN A 563 -7.65 33.30 -13.65
CA ASN A 563 -8.34 32.19 -14.29
C ASN A 563 -7.95 30.90 -13.56
N ILE A 564 -8.96 30.20 -13.06
CA ILE A 564 -8.79 28.88 -12.44
C ILE A 564 -8.48 27.90 -13.57
N PRO A 565 -7.41 27.08 -13.46
CA PRO A 565 -7.03 26.14 -14.52
C PRO A 565 -8.14 25.18 -14.92
#